data_AF-J3ALL9-F1
#
_entry.id   AF-J3ALL9-F1
#
_cell.length_a   1.000
_cell.length_b   1.000
_cell.length_c   1.000
_cell.angle_alpha   90.00
_cell.angle_beta   90.00
_cell.angle_gamma   90.00
#
_symmetry.space_group_name_H-M   'P 1'
#
loop_
_entity.id
_entity.type
_entity.pdbx_description
1 polymer ?
#
loop_
_entity_poly.entity_id
_entity_poly.type
_entity_poly.pdbx_seq_one_letter_code
_entity_poly.pdbx_strand_id
1 'polypeptide(L)'
;MWGRAVLIGLAATAMAATAAHAERRIYSYDPISPDAKRLTGAGLTVVFDKKLTGTRVLKVLATGVPVQGRLVDGREKDLGPGGLKAMNGVDADAALYEIDPKFEQGKIYIRAFCPGATRLWLSFSRLALQRDLRVQAFGDDPKGGATRVCGTLDFSFRGEWKLPNGRRPDPMEDWAPDNTPG
;
A
#
# COMPACT_ATOMS: atom_id res chain seq x y z
N MET A 1 30.46 48.50 -50.52
CA MET A 1 30.10 48.42 -49.10
C MET A 1 29.22 47.20 -48.93
N TRP A 2 29.81 46.07 -48.52
CA TRP A 2 29.18 44.74 -48.47
C TRP A 2 28.92 44.30 -47.02
N GLY A 3 27.73 43.75 -46.80
CA GLY A 3 27.42 42.66 -45.88
C GLY A 3 27.80 42.81 -44.39
N ARG A 4 26.80 43.06 -43.53
CA ARG A 4 26.88 42.71 -42.11
C ARG A 4 25.73 41.80 -41.70
N ALA A 5 26.09 40.52 -41.69
CA ALA A 5 25.65 39.40 -40.89
C ALA A 5 24.38 39.53 -40.03
N VAL A 6 23.45 38.61 -40.31
CA VAL A 6 22.40 38.09 -39.46
C VAL A 6 22.98 37.62 -38.11
N LEU A 7 22.40 38.06 -37.00
CA LEU A 7 22.58 37.44 -35.69
C LEU A 7 21.24 36.91 -35.18
N ILE A 8 21.16 35.59 -35.24
CA ILE A 8 20.21 34.71 -34.55
C ILE A 8 20.70 34.51 -33.11
N GLY A 9 19.77 34.48 -32.15
CA GLY A 9 19.98 33.83 -30.85
C GLY A 9 19.21 34.53 -29.72
N LEU A 10 18.53 33.86 -28.79
CA LEU A 10 18.33 32.44 -28.55
C LEU A 10 17.08 32.39 -27.64
N ALA A 11 16.03 31.67 -28.04
CA ALA A 11 14.86 31.48 -27.19
C ALA A 11 15.23 30.52 -26.05
N ALA A 12 15.37 31.04 -24.83
CA ALA A 12 15.52 30.23 -23.64
C ALA A 12 14.16 29.59 -23.27
N THR A 13 13.84 28.45 -23.88
CA THR A 13 12.77 27.58 -23.38
C THR A 13 13.20 26.99 -22.05
N ALA A 14 12.77 27.61 -20.96
CA ALA A 14 12.81 27.01 -19.63
C ALA A 14 11.92 25.76 -19.65
N MET A 15 12.53 24.58 -19.81
CA MET A 15 11.86 23.33 -19.47
C MET A 15 11.66 23.32 -17.96
N ALA A 16 10.47 23.70 -17.51
CA ALA A 16 10.00 23.36 -16.19
C ALA A 16 9.94 21.82 -16.13
N ALA A 17 11.00 21.20 -15.60
CA ALA A 17 10.96 19.81 -15.20
C ALA A 17 9.94 19.69 -14.07
N THR A 18 8.67 19.41 -14.41
CA THR A 18 7.71 18.92 -13.42
C THR A 18 8.25 17.58 -12.95
N ALA A 19 8.93 17.59 -11.80
CA ALA A 19 9.19 16.38 -11.06
C ALA A 19 7.84 15.64 -10.97
N ALA A 20 7.77 14.43 -11.50
CA ALA A 20 6.60 13.58 -11.38
C ALA A 20 6.44 13.21 -9.90
N HIS A 21 5.87 14.13 -9.12
CA HIS A 21 5.62 13.94 -7.71
C HIS A 21 4.62 12.80 -7.56
N ALA A 22 4.98 11.83 -6.72
CA ALA A 22 4.04 10.80 -6.32
C ALA A 22 2.93 11.45 -5.51
N GLU A 23 1.69 11.31 -5.95
CA GLU A 23 0.54 11.83 -5.25
C GLU A 23 0.14 10.83 -4.17
N ARG A 24 0.25 11.22 -2.90
CA ARG A 24 -0.22 10.38 -1.79
C ARG A 24 -1.73 10.45 -1.70
N ARG A 25 -2.37 9.28 -1.66
CA ARG A 25 -3.83 9.14 -1.57
C ARG A 25 -4.20 8.18 -0.45
N ILE A 26 -5.41 8.36 0.08
CA ILE A 26 -5.96 7.53 1.15
C ILE A 26 -7.36 7.11 0.74
N TYR A 27 -7.57 5.80 0.57
CA TYR A 27 -8.89 5.23 0.31
C TYR A 27 -9.38 4.44 1.52
N SER A 28 -10.66 4.58 1.83
CA SER A 28 -11.33 3.78 2.86
C SER A 28 -12.32 2.81 2.23
N TYR A 29 -12.45 1.66 2.87
CA TYR A 29 -13.28 0.57 2.40
C TYR A 29 -14.09 -0.07 3.52
N ASP A 30 -15.30 -0.49 3.19
CA ASP A 30 -16.21 -1.25 4.04
C ASP A 30 -16.00 -2.76 3.89
N PRO A 31 -15.98 -3.56 4.96
CA PRO A 31 -15.72 -4.99 4.84
C PRO A 31 -16.96 -5.73 4.33
N ILE A 32 -16.79 -6.50 3.24
CA ILE A 32 -17.84 -7.33 2.64
C ILE A 32 -17.75 -8.75 3.18
N SER A 33 -16.56 -9.37 3.07
CA SER A 33 -16.38 -10.78 3.42
C SER A 33 -16.38 -11.02 4.94
N PRO A 34 -16.75 -12.23 5.42
CA PRO A 34 -16.70 -12.56 6.85
C PRO A 34 -15.32 -12.35 7.47
N ASP A 35 -14.25 -12.73 6.76
CA ASP A 35 -12.88 -12.52 7.22
C ASP A 35 -12.50 -11.04 7.27
N ALA A 36 -12.94 -10.23 6.30
CA ALA A 36 -12.76 -8.78 6.35
C ALA A 36 -13.40 -8.18 7.60
N LYS A 37 -14.66 -8.54 7.88
CA LYS A 37 -15.39 -8.07 9.08
C LYS A 37 -14.70 -8.50 10.37
N ARG A 38 -14.27 -9.76 10.45
CA ARG A 38 -13.60 -10.32 11.63
C ARG A 38 -12.24 -9.67 11.90
N LEU A 39 -11.44 -9.46 10.86
CA LEU A 39 -10.04 -9.03 11.00
C LEU A 39 -9.88 -7.52 11.09
N THR A 40 -10.77 -6.75 10.45
CA THR A 40 -10.63 -5.30 10.39
C THR A 40 -11.76 -4.54 11.08
N GLY A 41 -12.81 -5.23 11.52
CA GLY A 41 -13.96 -4.67 12.22
C GLY A 41 -14.78 -3.74 11.34
N ALA A 42 -14.52 -2.42 11.43
CA ALA A 42 -15.27 -1.38 10.73
C ALA A 42 -14.75 -1.09 9.30
N GLY A 43 -13.80 -1.88 8.79
CA GLY A 43 -13.23 -1.72 7.45
C GLY A 43 -11.72 -1.54 7.40
N LEU A 44 -11.22 -1.10 6.25
CA LEU A 44 -9.80 -0.97 5.96
C LEU A 44 -9.53 0.38 5.30
N THR A 45 -8.52 1.10 5.78
CA THR A 45 -8.01 2.29 5.13
C THR A 45 -6.62 2.01 4.57
N VAL A 46 -6.41 2.36 3.30
CA VAL A 46 -5.18 2.08 2.55
C VAL A 46 -4.52 3.41 2.18
N VAL A 47 -3.26 3.56 2.57
CA VAL A 47 -2.42 4.70 2.19
C VAL A 47 -1.47 4.26 1.09
N PHE A 48 -1.43 5.00 -0.01
CA PHE A 48 -0.60 4.65 -1.15
C PHE A 48 -0.11 5.88 -1.90
N ASP A 49 1.01 5.71 -2.60
CA ASP A 49 1.53 6.69 -3.54
C ASP A 49 1.10 6.31 -4.96
N LYS A 50 0.45 7.24 -5.66
CA LYS A 50 0.07 7.11 -7.06
C LYS A 50 1.10 7.82 -7.94
N LYS A 51 1.69 7.09 -8.88
CA LYS A 51 2.62 7.59 -9.90
C LYS A 51 2.07 7.28 -11.29
N LEU A 52 2.65 7.92 -12.31
CA LEU A 52 2.31 7.61 -13.70
C LEU A 52 2.53 6.13 -14.05
N THR A 53 3.56 5.52 -13.45
CA THR A 53 4.00 4.15 -13.72
C THR A 53 3.31 3.10 -12.86
N GLY A 54 2.51 3.49 -11.86
CA GLY A 54 1.85 2.53 -10.97
C GLY A 54 1.47 3.08 -9.61
N THR A 55 1.00 2.18 -8.76
CA THR A 55 0.60 2.47 -7.38
C THR A 55 1.50 1.72 -6.42
N ARG A 56 1.94 2.38 -5.33
CA ARG A 56 2.69 1.74 -4.25
C ARG A 56 1.93 1.86 -2.94
N VAL A 57 1.49 0.74 -2.39
CA VAL A 57 0.87 0.72 -1.06
C VAL A 57 1.93 0.88 0.02
N LEU A 58 1.68 1.76 0.98
CA LEU A 58 2.63 2.12 2.04
C LEU A 58 2.19 1.58 3.40
N LYS A 59 0.90 1.73 3.71
CA LYS A 59 0.35 1.44 5.03
C LYS A 59 -1.10 0.98 4.91
N VAL A 60 -1.47 0.06 5.78
CA VAL A 60 -2.86 -0.35 6.01
C VAL A 60 -3.27 -0.11 7.45
N LEU A 61 -4.49 0.38 7.61
CA LEU A 61 -5.12 0.65 8.90
C LEU A 61 -6.41 -0.16 8.98
N ALA A 62 -6.49 -1.10 9.92
CA ALA A 62 -7.78 -1.69 10.29
C ALA A 62 -8.57 -0.63 11.06
N THR A 63 -9.82 -0.36 10.68
CA THR A 63 -10.57 0.77 11.26
C THR A 63 -11.40 0.38 12.49
N GLY A 64 -11.65 -0.91 12.72
CA GLY A 64 -12.33 -1.42 13.92
C GLY A 64 -11.39 -1.97 14.99
N VAL A 65 -10.08 -2.01 14.73
CA VAL A 65 -9.06 -2.44 15.69
C VAL A 65 -7.87 -1.48 15.53
N PRO A 66 -7.35 -0.84 16.59
CA PRO A 66 -6.29 0.19 16.48
C PRO A 66 -4.93 -0.43 16.16
N VAL A 67 -4.83 -1.08 15.00
CA VAL A 67 -3.67 -1.83 14.55
C VAL A 67 -3.29 -1.34 13.17
N GLN A 68 -1.98 -1.17 12.98
CA GLN A 68 -1.41 -0.58 11.78
C GLN A 68 -0.29 -1.49 11.27
N GLY A 69 -0.21 -1.61 9.95
CA GLY A 69 0.77 -2.44 9.25
C GLY A 69 1.53 -1.63 8.22
N ARG A 70 2.84 -1.49 8.40
CA ARG A 70 3.74 -0.96 7.38
C ARG A 70 4.00 -2.02 6.32
N LEU A 71 3.93 -1.62 5.06
CA LEU A 71 4.14 -2.48 3.91
C LEU A 71 5.48 -2.16 3.24
N VAL A 72 6.22 -3.21 2.94
CA VAL A 72 7.42 -3.19 2.09
C VAL A 72 7.15 -4.02 0.84
N ASP A 73 7.95 -3.82 -0.21
CA ASP A 73 7.76 -4.56 -1.46
C ASP A 73 7.94 -6.07 -1.22
N GLY A 74 6.93 -6.84 -1.61
CA GLY A 74 7.00 -8.29 -1.55
C GLY A 74 7.77 -8.86 -2.73
N ARG A 75 8.42 -9.99 -2.54
CA ARG A 75 9.17 -10.67 -3.60
C ARG A 75 8.38 -11.88 -4.07
N GLU A 76 8.06 -11.94 -5.35
CA GLU A 76 7.32 -13.06 -5.97
C GLU A 76 7.94 -14.43 -5.64
N LYS A 77 9.28 -14.51 -5.63
CA LYS A 77 10.01 -15.74 -5.28
C LYS A 77 9.73 -16.25 -3.86
N ASP A 78 9.30 -15.38 -2.94
CA ASP A 78 8.99 -15.76 -1.57
C ASP A 78 7.63 -16.47 -1.46
N LEU A 79 6.80 -16.38 -2.52
CA LEU A 79 5.57 -17.15 -2.65
C LEU A 79 5.80 -18.55 -3.27
N GLY A 80 7.03 -18.84 -3.72
CA GLY A 80 7.39 -20.08 -4.38
C GLY A 80 7.33 -20.01 -5.92
N PRO A 81 7.45 -21.16 -6.60
CA PRO A 81 7.45 -21.22 -8.07
C PRO A 81 6.16 -20.64 -8.66
N GLY A 82 6.29 -19.71 -9.60
CA GLY A 82 5.17 -19.05 -10.27
C GLY A 82 4.60 -17.82 -9.52
N GLY A 83 5.04 -17.56 -8.28
CA GLY A 83 4.66 -16.36 -7.54
C GLY A 83 3.14 -16.21 -7.36
N LEU A 84 2.66 -14.98 -7.39
CA LEU A 84 1.23 -14.65 -7.34
C LEU A 84 0.41 -15.31 -8.46
N LYS A 85 0.99 -15.54 -9.64
CA LYS A 85 0.28 -16.17 -10.77
C LYS A 85 -0.07 -17.63 -10.51
N ALA A 86 0.68 -18.30 -9.62
CA ALA A 86 0.38 -19.66 -9.20
C ALA A 86 -0.64 -19.70 -8.05
N MET A 87 -0.96 -18.56 -7.44
CA MET A 87 -1.91 -18.46 -6.35
C MET A 87 -3.35 -18.37 -6.88
N ASN A 88 -4.22 -19.23 -6.37
CA ASN A 88 -5.61 -19.27 -6.80
C ASN A 88 -6.37 -18.00 -6.38
N GLY A 89 -7.18 -17.45 -7.28
CA GLY A 89 -8.05 -16.30 -6.99
C GLY A 89 -7.34 -14.95 -6.91
N VAL A 90 -6.05 -14.87 -7.25
CA VAL A 90 -5.29 -13.62 -7.35
C VAL A 90 -5.56 -12.92 -8.68
N ASP A 91 -5.85 -11.62 -8.61
CA ASP A 91 -6.03 -10.79 -9.80
C ASP A 91 -4.72 -10.67 -10.58
N ALA A 92 -4.81 -10.66 -11.92
CA ALA A 92 -3.64 -10.62 -12.80
C ALA A 92 -2.75 -9.38 -12.59
N ASP A 93 -3.35 -8.26 -12.16
CA ASP A 93 -2.68 -6.98 -11.90
C ASP A 93 -2.47 -6.72 -10.39
N ALA A 94 -2.53 -7.76 -9.56
CA ALA A 94 -2.39 -7.60 -8.12
C ALA A 94 -0.96 -7.18 -7.74
N ALA A 95 -0.85 -6.27 -6.78
CA ALA A 95 0.43 -5.83 -6.23
C ALA A 95 0.76 -6.63 -4.97
N LEU A 96 2.00 -7.10 -4.84
CA LEU A 96 2.48 -7.88 -3.70
C LEU A 96 3.26 -7.02 -2.71
N TYR A 97 2.88 -7.09 -1.43
CA TYR A 97 3.61 -6.47 -0.33
C TYR A 97 3.85 -7.46 0.80
N GLU A 98 4.87 -7.20 1.60
CA GLU A 98 5.13 -7.89 2.85
C GLU A 98 4.90 -6.94 4.02
N ILE A 99 4.32 -7.45 5.11
CA ILE A 99 4.23 -6.70 6.37
C ILE A 99 5.61 -6.65 7.01
N ASP A 100 6.07 -5.46 7.39
CA ASP A 100 7.29 -5.31 8.18
C ASP A 100 7.04 -5.76 9.63
N PRO A 101 7.61 -6.89 10.09
CA PRO A 101 7.39 -7.39 11.45
C PRO A 101 8.09 -6.53 12.52
N LYS A 102 9.00 -5.63 12.13
CA LYS A 102 9.77 -4.81 13.07
C LYS A 102 9.10 -3.48 13.38
N PHE A 103 8.07 -3.10 12.63
CA PHE A 103 7.45 -1.79 12.74
C PHE A 103 6.05 -1.87 13.37
N GLU A 104 5.77 -0.96 14.31
CA GLU A 104 4.49 -0.84 15.01
C GLU A 104 3.93 -2.19 15.48
N GLN A 105 2.80 -2.61 14.90
CA GLN A 105 2.04 -3.79 15.25
C GLN A 105 2.15 -4.89 14.19
N GLY A 106 3.22 -4.88 13.37
CA GLY A 106 3.41 -5.84 12.27
C GLY A 106 3.31 -7.31 12.71
N LYS A 107 3.87 -7.67 13.89
CA LYS A 107 3.73 -9.03 14.46
C LYS A 107 2.29 -9.37 14.84
N ILE A 108 1.51 -8.39 15.29
CA ILE A 108 0.08 -8.59 15.59
C ILE A 108 -0.67 -8.85 14.29
N TYR A 109 -0.38 -8.08 13.23
CA TYR A 109 -0.92 -8.29 11.89
C TYR A 109 -0.65 -9.71 11.38
N ILE A 110 0.61 -10.16 11.45
CA ILE A 110 1.01 -11.51 11.03
C ILE A 110 0.19 -12.57 11.77
N ARG A 111 0.12 -12.50 13.11
CA ARG A 111 -0.61 -13.48 13.92
C ARG A 111 -2.12 -13.46 13.69
N ALA A 112 -2.70 -12.28 13.47
CA ALA A 112 -4.14 -12.13 13.26
C ALA A 112 -4.56 -12.67 11.88
N PHE A 113 -3.81 -12.32 10.83
CA PHE A 113 -4.12 -12.70 9.45
C PHE A 113 -3.67 -14.11 9.09
N CYS A 114 -2.53 -14.56 9.63
CA CYS A 114 -2.03 -15.90 9.39
C CYS A 114 -1.45 -16.54 10.66
N PRO A 115 -2.30 -17.16 11.49
CA PRO A 115 -1.85 -17.87 12.69
C PRO A 115 -0.77 -18.91 12.38
N GLY A 116 0.32 -18.86 13.15
CA GLY A 116 1.47 -19.76 13.02
C GLY A 116 2.52 -19.35 11.97
N ALA A 117 2.25 -18.35 11.12
CA ALA A 117 3.23 -17.81 10.19
C ALA A 117 4.23 -16.88 10.90
N THR A 118 5.43 -16.75 10.33
CA THR A 118 6.44 -15.79 10.77
C THR A 118 6.53 -14.56 9.86
N ARG A 119 6.04 -14.69 8.62
CA ARG A 119 5.97 -13.67 7.59
C ARG A 119 4.55 -13.61 7.04
N LEU A 120 4.15 -12.43 6.60
CA LEU A 120 2.84 -12.21 5.99
C LEU A 120 3.02 -11.37 4.72
N TRP A 121 2.52 -11.90 3.61
CA TRP A 121 2.37 -11.15 2.38
C TRP A 121 0.91 -10.79 2.15
N LEU A 122 0.68 -9.61 1.62
CA LEU A 122 -0.63 -9.13 1.23
C LEU A 122 -0.59 -8.79 -0.26
N SER A 123 -1.45 -9.44 -1.05
CA SER A 123 -1.70 -8.99 -2.43
C SER A 123 -2.92 -8.10 -2.47
N PHE A 124 -2.81 -6.96 -3.12
CA PHE A 124 -3.92 -6.02 -3.31
C PHE A 124 -4.36 -6.06 -4.77
N SER A 125 -5.67 -6.18 -4.99
CA SER A 125 -6.25 -5.84 -6.29
C SER A 125 -5.99 -4.37 -6.63
N ARG A 126 -6.22 -4.00 -7.88
CA ARG A 126 -5.96 -2.64 -8.36
C ARG A 126 -6.77 -1.59 -7.59
N LEU A 127 -6.07 -0.76 -6.82
CA LEU A 127 -6.64 0.41 -6.13
C LEU A 127 -7.12 1.45 -7.13
N ALA A 128 -8.43 1.73 -7.13
CA ALA A 128 -9.05 2.69 -8.01
C ALA A 128 -10.32 3.28 -7.37
N LEU A 129 -10.74 4.45 -7.85
CA LEU A 129 -11.99 5.08 -7.38
C LEU A 129 -13.18 4.20 -7.72
N GLN A 130 -14.13 4.10 -6.78
CA GLN A 130 -15.40 3.38 -6.97
C GLN A 130 -15.21 1.91 -7.36
N ARG A 131 -14.08 1.29 -6.95
CA ARG A 131 -13.81 -0.13 -7.17
C ARG A 131 -13.59 -0.85 -5.86
N ASP A 132 -14.23 -2.01 -5.74
CA ASP A 132 -14.03 -2.91 -4.62
C ASP A 132 -12.57 -3.39 -4.57
N LEU A 133 -12.09 -3.59 -3.35
CA LEU A 133 -10.74 -4.02 -3.04
C LEU A 133 -10.76 -5.48 -2.57
N ARG A 134 -9.95 -6.31 -3.20
CA ARG A 134 -9.60 -7.64 -2.72
C ARG A 134 -8.20 -7.60 -2.16
N VAL A 135 -8.05 -8.04 -0.91
CA VAL A 135 -6.76 -8.28 -0.27
C VAL A 135 -6.66 -9.78 0.01
N GLN A 136 -5.59 -10.42 -0.46
CA GLN A 136 -5.31 -11.82 -0.09
C GLN A 136 -4.07 -11.87 0.78
N ALA A 137 -4.20 -12.61 1.87
CA ALA A 137 -3.16 -12.79 2.86
C ALA A 137 -2.50 -14.15 2.65
N PHE A 138 -1.17 -14.14 2.57
CA PHE A 138 -0.35 -15.34 2.46
C PHE A 138 0.66 -15.38 3.60
N GLY A 139 0.91 -16.57 4.12
CA GLY A 139 1.87 -16.79 5.19
C GLY A 139 2.78 -17.95 4.89
N ASP A 140 3.99 -17.89 5.43
CA ASP A 140 4.96 -18.97 5.35
C ASP A 140 4.50 -20.15 6.23
N ASP A 141 4.93 -21.35 5.86
CA ASP A 141 4.81 -22.49 6.74
C ASP A 141 5.98 -22.45 7.74
N PRO A 142 5.71 -22.38 9.07
CA PRO A 142 6.76 -22.38 10.08
C PRO A 142 7.65 -23.63 10.06
N LYS A 143 7.21 -24.71 9.39
CA LYS A 143 8.00 -25.94 9.20
C LYS A 143 8.84 -25.96 7.90
N GLY A 144 8.89 -24.84 7.17
CA GLY A 144 9.65 -24.73 5.92
C GLY A 144 8.94 -25.25 4.67
N GLY A 145 7.61 -25.44 4.75
CA GLY A 145 6.75 -25.78 3.62
C GLY A 145 6.42 -24.58 2.72
N ALA A 146 5.55 -24.81 1.74
CA ALA A 146 5.12 -23.78 0.79
C ALA A 146 4.30 -22.68 1.47
N THR A 147 4.44 -21.45 0.95
CA THR A 147 3.59 -20.33 1.30
C THR A 147 2.13 -20.66 1.01
N ARG A 148 1.23 -20.36 1.94
CA ARG A 148 -0.19 -20.71 1.87
C ARG A 148 -1.08 -19.49 1.95
N VAL A 149 -2.27 -19.58 1.36
CA VAL A 149 -3.33 -18.59 1.54
C VAL A 149 -3.90 -18.72 2.95
N CYS A 150 -3.92 -17.63 3.70
CA CYS A 150 -4.46 -17.56 5.06
C CYS A 150 -5.84 -16.91 5.10
N GLY A 151 -6.18 -16.09 4.10
CA GLY A 151 -7.51 -15.53 3.96
C GLY A 151 -7.67 -14.61 2.76
N THR A 152 -8.93 -14.41 2.34
CA THR A 152 -9.33 -13.49 1.28
C THR A 152 -10.30 -12.47 1.84
N LEU A 153 -9.90 -11.21 1.79
CA LEU A 153 -10.64 -10.10 2.36
C LEU A 153 -11.20 -9.25 1.21
N ASP A 154 -12.52 -9.21 1.10
CA ASP A 154 -13.22 -8.39 0.12
C ASP A 154 -13.81 -7.16 0.80
N PHE A 155 -13.60 -6.00 0.19
CA PHE A 155 -14.07 -4.72 0.70
C PHE A 155 -14.73 -3.89 -0.38
N SER A 156 -15.76 -3.13 -0.01
CA SER A 156 -16.42 -2.17 -0.91
C SER A 156 -15.83 -0.79 -0.76
N PHE A 157 -15.68 -0.06 -1.86
CA PHE A 157 -15.15 1.30 -1.82
C PHE A 157 -16.11 2.23 -1.07
N ARG A 158 -15.62 2.87 0.00
CA ARG A 158 -16.38 3.85 0.77
C ARG A 158 -16.12 5.27 0.28
N GLY A 159 -14.85 5.61 0.06
CA GLY A 159 -14.48 6.97 -0.29
C GLY A 159 -12.99 7.25 -0.22
N GLU A 160 -12.61 8.37 -0.82
CA GLU A 160 -11.28 8.94 -0.74
C GLU A 160 -11.23 10.04 0.32
N TRP A 161 -10.16 10.05 1.11
CA TRP A 161 -9.88 11.12 2.06
C TRP A 161 -8.91 12.12 1.45
N LYS A 162 -9.20 13.40 1.69
CA LYS A 162 -8.26 14.49 1.37
C LYS A 162 -7.22 14.57 2.47
N LEU A 163 -5.94 14.47 2.10
CA LEU A 163 -4.85 14.72 3.05
C LEU A 163 -4.93 16.16 3.58
N PRO A 164 -4.70 16.37 4.89
CA PRO A 164 -4.63 17.71 5.42
C PRO A 164 -3.46 18.49 4.82
N ASN A 165 -3.71 19.73 4.41
CA ASN A 165 -2.66 20.61 3.91
C ASN A 165 -1.93 21.28 5.09
N GLY A 166 -0.64 20.99 5.27
CA GLY A 166 0.40 21.85 5.89
C GLY A 166 0.27 22.31 7.36
N ARG A 167 -0.88 22.16 8.04
CA ARG A 167 -1.08 22.66 9.43
C ARG A 167 -2.06 21.85 10.30
N ARG A 168 -2.64 20.76 9.80
CA ARG A 168 -3.49 19.87 10.62
C ARG A 168 -2.70 18.60 10.92
N PRO A 169 -2.87 17.99 12.11
CA PRO A 169 -2.19 16.75 12.47
C PRO A 169 -2.33 15.76 11.32
N ASP A 170 -1.20 15.25 10.86
CA ASP A 170 -1.20 14.26 9.80
C ASP A 170 -1.86 13.00 10.38
N PRO A 171 -2.87 12.39 9.75
CA PRO A 171 -3.32 11.05 10.14
C PRO A 171 -2.18 10.01 10.14
N MET A 172 -1.01 10.36 9.57
CA MET A 172 0.25 9.64 9.60
C MET A 172 1.13 9.86 10.85
N GLU A 173 0.83 10.84 11.71
CA GLU A 173 1.53 11.02 13.00
C GLU A 173 1.06 9.95 14.00
N ASP A 174 2.00 9.15 14.49
CA ASP A 174 1.77 8.18 15.54
C ASP A 174 1.31 8.94 16.80
N TRP A 175 0.06 8.72 17.24
CA TRP A 175 -0.46 9.27 18.49
C TRP A 175 0.13 8.54 19.72
N ALA A 176 1.47 8.46 19.79
CA ALA A 176 2.18 8.26 21.05
C ALA A 176 2.56 9.66 21.56
N PRO A 177 2.25 10.01 22.83
CA PRO A 177 2.72 11.27 23.39
C PRO A 177 4.25 11.32 23.27
N ASP A 178 4.74 12.43 22.73
CA ASP A 178 6.16 12.70 22.56
C ASP A 178 6.93 12.39 23.85
N ASN A 179 7.79 11.38 23.84
CA ASN A 179 8.89 11.31 24.79
C ASN A 179 9.96 12.28 24.29
N THR A 180 9.77 13.57 24.58
CA THR A 180 10.84 14.57 24.50
C THR A 180 11.65 14.50 25.80
N PRO A 181 12.96 14.17 25.79
CA PRO A 181 13.83 14.57 26.88
C PRO A 181 14.07 16.08 26.74
N GLY A 182 13.74 16.84 27.78
CA GLY A 182 14.13 18.24 27.92
C GLY A 182 15.62 18.42 28.16
#